data_AF-F7KJF4-F1
#
_entry.id   AF-F7KJF4-F1
#
_cell.length_a   1.000
_cell.length_b   1.000
_cell.length_c   1.000
_cell.angle_alpha   90.00
_cell.angle_beta   90.00
_cell.angle_gamma   90.00
#
_symmetry.space_group_name_H-M   'P 1'
#
loop_
_entity.id
_entity.type
_entity.pdbx_description
1 polymer ?
#
loop_
_entity_poly.entity_id
_entity_poly.type
_entity_poly.pdbx_seq_one_letter_code
_entity_poly.pdbx_strand_id
1 'polypeptide(L)'
;MALIKCPECGKEISDKAKVCINCGCPLEEVSTTGIVRIKMPNNIVEGLVGLFSSRRAVVQDKTGKILWEGKHGENASFSVDGPTSINIDLGGWANNTEGTVEPRRKYSLVQDMGVHMLATFRITEVDVIDAD
;
A
#
# COMPACT_ATOMS: atom_id res chain seq x y z
N MET A 1 -5.00 26.91 -4.29
CA MET A 1 -6.12 26.19 -3.66
C MET A 1 -6.90 25.56 -4.80
N ALA A 2 -7.11 24.25 -4.79
CA ALA A 2 -7.90 23.61 -5.83
C ALA A 2 -9.34 23.49 -5.32
N LEU A 3 -10.30 23.93 -6.12
CA LEU A 3 -11.70 23.66 -5.87
C LEU A 3 -12.04 22.35 -6.60
N ILE A 4 -12.56 21.36 -5.88
CA ILE A 4 -13.09 20.13 -6.48
C ILE A 4 -14.60 20.29 -6.64
N LYS A 5 -15.20 19.57 -7.58
CA LYS A 5 -16.65 19.44 -7.64
C LYS A 5 -17.07 18.26 -6.79
N CYS A 6 -18.06 18.49 -5.93
CA CYS A 6 -18.69 17.40 -5.18
C CYS A 6 -19.31 16.39 -6.17
N PRO A 7 -19.01 15.09 -6.06
CA PRO A 7 -19.55 14.07 -6.96
C PRO A 7 -21.07 13.91 -6.86
N GLU A 8 -21.65 14.25 -5.70
CA GLU A 8 -23.08 14.13 -5.43
C GLU A 8 -23.88 15.37 -5.87
N CYS A 9 -23.46 16.57 -5.47
CA CYS A 9 -24.22 17.80 -5.72
C CYS A 9 -23.65 18.72 -6.81
N GLY A 10 -22.47 18.41 -7.36
CA GLY A 10 -21.85 19.17 -8.44
C GLY A 10 -21.31 20.56 -8.06
N LYS A 11 -21.48 20.98 -6.80
CA LYS A 11 -21.01 22.29 -6.31
C LYS A 11 -19.50 22.29 -6.03
N GLU A 12 -18.91 23.47 -6.15
CA GLU A 12 -17.50 23.71 -5.86
C GLU A 12 -17.25 23.73 -4.34
N ILE A 13 -16.23 23.00 -3.94
CA ILE A 13 -15.84 22.78 -2.55
C ILE A 13 -14.31 22.72 -2.47
N SER A 14 -13.74 22.97 -1.30
CA SER A 14 -12.29 22.88 -1.12
C SER A 14 -11.80 21.44 -1.29
N ASP A 15 -10.66 21.25 -1.97
CA ASP A 15 -9.93 19.97 -2.04
C ASP A 15 -9.57 19.37 -0.66
N LYS A 16 -9.62 20.19 0.39
CA LYS A 16 -9.35 19.80 1.78
C LYS A 16 -10.60 19.48 2.59
N ALA A 17 -11.80 19.71 2.05
CA ALA A 17 -13.04 19.46 2.77
C ALA A 17 -13.23 17.95 2.97
N LYS A 18 -13.40 17.51 4.21
CA LYS A 18 -13.70 16.10 4.54
C LYS A 18 -15.12 15.70 4.19
N VAL A 19 -16.03 16.67 4.25
CA VAL A 19 -17.46 16.52 3.99
C VAL A 19 -17.92 17.72 3.18
N CYS A 20 -18.79 17.49 2.20
CA CYS A 20 -19.34 18.56 1.38
C CYS A 20 -20.25 19.44 2.24
N ILE A 21 -19.92 20.72 2.37
CA ILE A 21 -20.72 21.68 3.15
C ILE A 21 -22.14 21.88 2.59
N ASN A 22 -22.36 21.53 1.33
CA ASN A 22 -23.63 21.76 0.64
C ASN A 22 -24.61 20.58 0.75
N CYS A 23 -24.13 19.34 0.72
CA CYS A 23 -24.99 18.15 0.73
C CYS A 23 -24.68 17.16 1.84
N GLY A 24 -23.55 17.31 2.54
CA GLY A 24 -23.14 16.40 3.61
C GLY A 24 -22.44 15.12 3.14
N CYS A 25 -22.13 14.96 1.84
CA CYS A 25 -21.43 13.75 1.39
C CYS A 25 -19.98 13.71 1.92
N PRO A 26 -19.45 12.55 2.35
CA PRO A 26 -18.04 12.40 2.67
C PRO A 26 -17.20 12.56 1.41
N LEU A 27 -16.14 13.35 1.50
CA LEU A 27 -15.19 13.67 0.43
C LEU A 27 -13.78 13.20 0.75
N GLU A 28 -13.55 12.66 1.94
CA GLU A 28 -12.26 12.11 2.36
C GLU A 28 -11.73 11.05 1.37
N GLU A 29 -12.62 10.41 0.61
CA GLU A 29 -12.31 9.40 -0.40
C GLU A 29 -12.04 9.98 -1.80
N VAL A 30 -12.29 11.27 -2.02
CA VAL A 30 -12.23 11.91 -3.36
C VAL A 30 -10.86 12.53 -3.63
N SER A 31 -9.99 12.62 -2.62
CA SER A 31 -8.60 12.98 -2.85
C SER A 31 -7.89 11.84 -3.58
N THR A 32 -7.74 12.00 -4.88
CA THR A 32 -7.00 11.06 -5.74
C THR A 32 -5.55 10.90 -5.29
N THR A 33 -4.93 11.93 -4.72
CA THR A 33 -3.54 11.87 -4.27
C THR A 33 -3.39 11.56 -2.77
N GLY A 34 -2.55 10.58 -2.46
CA GLY A 34 -2.21 10.23 -1.07
C GLY A 34 -1.03 9.28 -0.92
N ILE A 35 -0.43 9.31 0.27
CA ILE A 35 0.65 8.40 0.64
C ILE A 35 0.05 7.06 1.05
N VAL A 36 0.40 6.01 0.32
CA VAL A 36 0.14 4.63 0.68
C VAL A 36 1.24 4.16 1.62
N ARG A 37 0.88 3.39 2.64
CA ARG A 37 1.85 2.71 3.51
C ARG A 37 1.61 1.21 3.48
N ILE A 38 2.66 0.42 3.28
CA ILE A 38 2.58 -1.05 3.25
C ILE A 38 3.63 -1.61 4.23
N LYS A 39 3.18 -2.38 5.22
CA LYS A 39 4.09 -3.10 6.14
C LYS A 39 4.68 -4.31 5.42
N MET A 40 6.00 -4.32 5.21
CA MET A 40 6.68 -5.49 4.66
C MET A 40 6.80 -6.59 5.71
N PRO A 41 6.75 -7.88 5.31
CA PRO A 41 6.91 -8.97 6.25
C PRO A 41 8.35 -8.99 6.78
N ASN A 42 8.50 -9.29 8.07
CA ASN A 42 9.80 -9.58 8.65
C ASN A 42 10.26 -10.96 8.17
N ASN A 43 11.50 -11.04 7.71
CA ASN A 43 12.12 -12.31 7.35
C ASN A 43 12.63 -13.02 8.61
N ILE A 44 11.74 -13.45 9.51
CA ILE A 44 12.11 -14.30 10.64
C ILE A 44 12.21 -15.74 10.12
N VAL A 45 13.27 -16.03 9.37
CA VAL A 45 13.75 -17.41 9.27
C VAL A 45 14.61 -17.63 10.50
N GLU A 46 14.08 -18.37 11.48
CA GLU A 46 14.85 -18.83 12.64
C GLU A 46 16.10 -19.59 12.18
N GLY A 47 17.28 -18.99 12.32
CA GLY A 47 18.55 -19.66 12.07
C GLY A 47 19.70 -18.75 11.66
N LEU A 48 20.93 -19.26 11.81
CA LEU A 48 22.21 -18.57 11.48
C LEU A 48 22.31 -18.08 10.02
N VAL A 49 21.46 -18.58 9.11
CA VAL A 49 21.39 -18.15 7.70
C VAL A 49 20.63 -16.82 7.54
N GLY A 50 19.79 -16.46 8.51
CA GLY A 50 18.98 -15.22 8.51
C GLY A 50 19.77 -13.94 8.81
N LEU A 51 20.96 -14.03 9.43
CA LEU A 51 21.74 -12.86 9.87
C LEU A 51 22.32 -12.00 8.74
N PHE A 52 22.39 -12.49 7.50
CA PHE A 52 23.06 -11.80 6.39
C PHE A 52 22.15 -11.43 5.22
N SER A 53 20.85 -11.71 5.31
CA SER A 53 19.91 -11.53 4.20
C SER A 53 18.87 -10.46 4.52
N SER A 54 19.31 -9.20 4.57
CA SER A 54 18.42 -8.06 4.26
C SER A 54 17.99 -8.17 2.79
N ARG A 55 17.07 -9.08 2.48
CA ARG A 55 16.59 -9.29 1.10
C ARG A 55 15.92 -7.99 0.64
N ARG A 56 16.22 -7.59 -0.59
CA ARG A 56 15.59 -6.42 -1.22
C ARG A 56 14.11 -6.73 -1.42
N ALA A 57 13.26 -5.75 -1.16
CA ALA A 57 11.84 -5.77 -1.47
C ALA A 57 11.55 -4.57 -2.38
N VAL A 58 10.78 -4.80 -3.43
CA VAL A 58 10.48 -3.79 -4.45
C VAL A 58 8.98 -3.75 -4.70
N VAL A 59 8.39 -2.57 -4.63
CA VAL A 59 7.02 -2.31 -5.05
C VAL A 59 7.06 -1.65 -6.41
N GLN A 60 6.39 -2.25 -7.38
CA GLN A 60 6.34 -1.78 -8.76
C GLN A 60 4.90 -1.53 -9.18
N ASP A 61 4.70 -0.60 -10.09
CA ASP A 61 3.42 -0.41 -10.78
C ASP A 61 3.23 -1.45 -11.91
N LYS A 62 2.03 -1.58 -12.47
CA LYS A 62 1.75 -2.43 -13.66
C LYS A 62 2.68 -2.17 -14.87
N THR A 63 3.27 -0.97 -14.93
CA THR A 63 4.21 -0.56 -15.98
C THR A 63 5.65 -1.00 -15.71
N GLY A 64 5.94 -1.63 -14.56
CA GLY A 64 7.29 -1.97 -14.11
C GLY A 64 8.05 -0.80 -13.48
N LYS A 65 7.40 0.36 -13.29
CA LYS A 65 7.99 1.49 -12.59
C LYS A 65 8.13 1.16 -11.10
N ILE A 66 9.34 1.28 -10.56
CA ILE A 66 9.60 1.12 -9.13
C ILE A 66 8.96 2.30 -8.37
N LEU A 67 7.98 2.00 -7.53
CA LEU A 67 7.30 2.95 -6.65
C LEU A 67 8.01 3.05 -5.29
N TRP A 68 8.55 1.93 -4.82
CA TRP A 68 9.32 1.86 -3.59
C TRP A 68 10.32 0.72 -3.66
N GLU A 69 11.45 0.89 -2.97
CA GLU A 69 12.48 -0.12 -2.81
C GLU A 69 13.07 -0.01 -1.41
N GLY A 70 13.24 -1.16 -0.74
CA GLY A 70 13.85 -1.23 0.58
C GLY A 70 14.13 -2.68 0.97
N LYS A 71 14.11 -2.94 2.27
CA LYS A 71 14.36 -4.26 2.86
C LYS A 71 13.09 -4.82 3.49
N HIS A 72 13.11 -6.13 3.70
CA HIS A 72 12.11 -6.81 4.52
C HIS A 72 12.08 -6.20 5.93
N GLY A 73 10.90 -6.08 6.52
CA GLY A 73 10.68 -5.41 7.81
C GLY A 73 10.55 -3.89 7.77
N GLU A 74 10.87 -3.23 6.64
CA GLU A 74 10.63 -1.79 6.49
C GLU A 74 9.18 -1.49 6.08
N ASN A 75 8.70 -0.29 6.41
CA ASN A 75 7.42 0.17 5.91
C ASN A 75 7.61 0.87 4.57
N ALA A 76 7.03 0.29 3.51
CA ALA A 76 7.00 0.94 2.21
C ALA A 76 6.07 2.15 2.27
N SER A 77 6.55 3.30 1.80
CA SER A 77 5.73 4.51 1.69
C SER A 77 5.98 5.21 0.36
N PHE A 78 4.92 5.37 -0.43
CA PHE A 78 4.96 6.04 -1.73
C PHE A 78 3.64 6.77 -2.00
N SER A 79 3.67 7.81 -2.83
CA SER A 79 2.47 8.57 -3.20
C SER A 79 1.84 8.00 -4.46
N VAL A 80 0.52 7.89 -4.46
CA VAL A 80 -0.29 7.52 -5.63
C VAL A 80 -1.37 8.56 -5.87
N ASP A 81 -1.78 8.73 -7.13
CA ASP A 81 -2.80 9.68 -7.58
C ASP A 81 -4.15 9.00 -7.89
N GLY A 82 -4.35 7.76 -7.44
CA GLY A 82 -5.61 7.04 -7.49
C GLY A 82 -5.44 5.55 -7.18
N PRO A 83 -6.49 4.74 -7.37
CA PRO A 83 -6.40 3.28 -7.27
C PRO A 83 -5.31 2.76 -8.21
N THR A 84 -4.24 2.20 -7.64
CA THR A 84 -3.03 1.85 -8.36
C THR A 84 -2.76 0.36 -8.20
N SER A 85 -2.65 -0.37 -9.31
CA SER A 85 -2.27 -1.78 -9.32
C SER A 85 -0.76 -1.92 -9.15
N ILE A 86 -0.35 -2.62 -8.09
CA ILE A 86 1.05 -2.82 -7.75
C ILE A 86 1.41 -4.30 -7.77
N ASN A 87 2.68 -4.57 -8.04
CA ASN A 87 3.35 -5.86 -7.86
C ASN A 87 4.44 -5.68 -6.79
N ILE A 88 4.47 -6.60 -5.82
CA ILE A 88 5.46 -6.61 -4.76
C ILE A 88 6.37 -7.81 -4.96
N ASP A 89 7.63 -7.52 -5.24
CA ASP A 89 8.71 -8.50 -5.36
C ASP A 89 9.48 -8.58 -4.04
N LEU A 90 9.54 -9.78 -3.46
CA LEU A 90 10.21 -10.06 -2.20
C LEU A 90 11.59 -10.73 -2.41
N GLY A 91 12.24 -10.46 -3.55
CA GLY A 91 13.61 -10.89 -3.83
C GLY A 91 13.77 -12.40 -4.01
N GLY A 92 12.78 -13.07 -4.60
CA GLY A 92 12.80 -14.50 -4.93
C GLY A 92 12.68 -15.46 -3.74
N TRP A 93 12.49 -14.95 -2.53
CA TRP A 93 12.15 -15.74 -1.35
C TRP A 93 10.67 -16.13 -1.39
N ALA A 94 9.80 -15.14 -1.47
CA ALA A 94 8.37 -15.38 -1.55
C ALA A 94 7.87 -15.20 -2.98
N ASN A 95 6.69 -15.75 -3.25
CA ASN A 95 5.97 -15.47 -4.48
C ASN A 95 5.66 -13.98 -4.60
N ASN A 96 5.78 -13.43 -5.80
CA ASN A 96 5.38 -12.05 -6.08
C ASN A 96 3.89 -11.88 -5.75
N THR A 97 3.57 -10.77 -5.11
CA THR A 97 2.20 -10.48 -4.68
C THR A 97 1.66 -9.28 -5.44
N GLU A 98 0.52 -9.45 -6.09
CA GLU A 98 -0.17 -8.38 -6.80
C GLU A 98 -1.37 -7.88 -6.00
N GLY A 99 -1.68 -6.59 -6.14
CA GLY A 99 -2.90 -6.03 -5.56
C GLY A 99 -3.13 -4.59 -5.97
N THR A 100 -4.27 -4.05 -5.59
CA THR A 100 -4.62 -2.64 -5.81
C THR A 100 -4.51 -1.90 -4.50
N VAL A 101 -3.81 -0.77 -4.52
CA VAL A 101 -3.70 0.14 -3.38
C VAL A 101 -4.37 1.46 -3.69
N GLU A 102 -5.08 1.97 -2.70
CA GLU A 102 -5.75 3.26 -2.74
C GLU A 102 -4.98 4.32 -1.93
N PRO A 103 -4.99 5.58 -2.38
CA PRO A 103 -4.33 6.69 -1.70
C PRO A 103 -4.79 6.82 -0.24
N ARG A 104 -3.86 7.20 0.65
CA ARG A 104 -4.10 7.41 2.09
C ARG A 104 -4.51 6.16 2.88
N ARG A 105 -4.54 4.99 2.26
CA ARG A 105 -4.78 3.71 2.93
C ARG A 105 -3.47 3.07 3.41
N LYS A 106 -3.61 2.16 4.35
CA LYS A 106 -2.52 1.37 4.93
C LYS A 106 -2.78 -0.10 4.65
N TYR A 107 -1.71 -0.82 4.35
CA TYR A 107 -1.78 -2.23 4.00
C TYR A 107 -0.73 -3.02 4.76
N SER A 108 -0.99 -4.31 4.97
CA SER A 108 -0.06 -5.26 5.53
C SER A 108 0.01 -6.51 4.64
N LEU A 109 1.21 -7.05 4.49
CA LEU A 109 1.41 -8.34 3.85
C LEU A 109 1.22 -9.45 4.89
N VAL A 110 0.14 -10.21 4.73
CA VAL A 110 -0.21 -11.33 5.60
C VAL A 110 0.17 -12.63 4.91
N GLN A 111 0.92 -13.49 5.58
CA GLN A 111 1.32 -14.77 5.02
C GLN A 111 0.10 -15.69 4.86
N ASP A 112 -0.06 -16.26 3.68
CA ASP A 112 -0.97 -17.36 3.43
C ASP A 112 -0.33 -18.66 3.94
N MET A 113 -0.96 -19.29 4.92
CA MET A 113 -0.49 -20.54 5.54
C MET A 113 -0.82 -21.77 4.69
N GLY A 114 -1.10 -21.59 3.40
CA GLY A 114 -1.32 -22.68 2.45
C GLY A 114 -0.06 -23.49 2.18
N VAL A 115 -0.25 -24.69 1.61
CA VAL A 115 0.85 -25.59 1.24
C VAL A 115 1.42 -25.14 -0.11
N HIS A 116 2.33 -24.17 -0.08
CA HIS A 116 3.03 -23.65 -1.26
C HIS A 116 4.53 -23.95 -1.18
N MET A 117 5.19 -24.11 -2.33
CA MET A 117 6.65 -24.34 -2.39
C MET A 117 7.47 -23.14 -1.88
N LEU A 118 6.93 -21.93 -2.01
CA LEU A 118 7.49 -20.67 -1.50
C LEU A 118 6.46 -19.99 -0.60
N ALA A 119 6.93 -19.14 0.32
CA ALA A 119 6.02 -18.32 1.11
C ALA A 119 5.14 -17.47 0.19
N THR A 120 3.84 -17.46 0.47
CA THR A 120 2.87 -16.67 -0.29
C THR A 120 2.29 -15.63 0.65
N PHE A 121 2.15 -14.39 0.17
CA PHE A 121 1.56 -13.30 0.94
C PHE A 121 0.34 -12.77 0.22
N ARG A 122 -0.56 -12.14 0.98
CA ARG A 122 -1.69 -11.37 0.46
C ARG A 122 -1.66 -9.96 1.04
N ILE A 123 -1.98 -8.99 0.20
CA ILE A 123 -2.15 -7.60 0.62
C ILE A 123 -3.51 -7.48 1.31
N THR A 124 -3.51 -6.99 2.56
CA THR A 124 -4.71 -6.75 3.35
C THR A 124 -4.73 -5.30 3.82
N GLU A 125 -5.84 -4.58 3.64
CA GLU A 125 -6.03 -3.24 4.20
C GLU A 125 -6.11 -3.32 5.72
N VAL A 126 -5.46 -2.38 6.42
CA VAL A 126 -5.44 -2.30 7.88
C VAL A 126 -5.64 -0.86 8.36
N ASP A 127 -6.32 -0.65 9.47
CA ASP A 127 -6.51 0.68 10.04
C ASP A 127 -5.23 1.25 10.68
N VAL A 128 -4.39 0.37 11.22
CA VAL A 128 -3.17 0.69 11.96
C VAL A 128 -2.02 -0.17 11.46
N ILE A 129 -0.85 0.46 11.28
CA ILE A 129 0.41 -0.27 11.06
C ILE A 129 1.12 -0.24 12.41
N ASP A 130 1.09 -1.35 13.14
CA ASP A 130 1.88 -1.51 14.35
C ASP A 130 3.37 -1.53 13.99
N ALA A 131 4.16 -0.73 14.74
CA ALA A 131 5.61 -0.84 14.76
C ALA A 131 5.95 -2.03 15.65
N ASP A 132 6.23 -3.17 15.02
CA ASP A 132 6.76 -4.37 15.70
C ASP A 132 8.28 -4.24 15.81
#